data_AF-A0A7C7Q5Q0-F1
#
_entry.id   AF-A0A7C7Q5Q0-F1
#
_cell.length_a   1.000
_cell.length_b   1.000
_cell.length_c   1.000
_cell.angle_alpha   90.00
_cell.angle_beta   90.00
_cell.angle_gamma   90.00
#
_symmetry.space_group_name_H-M   'P 1'
#
loop_
_entity.id
_entity.type
_entity.pdbx_description
1 polymer ?
#
loop_
_entity_poly.entity_id
_entity_poly.type
_entity_poly.pdbx_seq_one_letter_code
_entity_poly.pdbx_strand_id
1 'polypeptide(L)'
;MGRRSYLEAAEQAAGFILRNLTGGSGLLRRYREGEAAIPANLEDYAFLIEGLINLYEACYDVKWLEKAVELAEEMIKRLWDPSGGGFFFKSEAEETPMVIKECRDGVTPSGNSAAVICLIKLSEYTGRVEYLEKAEETLKLFWRTISNDPAGHTYALLGLDLLLSPRREVVVVGDELDMYRKALAGRYMPDTVSMLLSDDMLGDVSRIFKLAEGREVKNGKTTAYVCRNFTCKLPTNSYEEFIKQIEEA
;
A
#
# COMPACT_ATOMS: atom_id res chain seq x y z
N MET A 1 4.96 -21.69 0.82
CA MET A 1 4.32 -20.43 0.37
C MET A 1 3.20 -20.79 -0.61
N GLY A 2 2.12 -20.01 -0.69
CA GLY A 2 1.01 -20.28 -1.63
C GLY A 2 -0.12 -21.20 -1.12
N ARG A 3 -0.32 -21.34 0.21
CA ARG A 3 -1.47 -22.07 0.75
C ARG A 3 -2.73 -21.20 0.64
N ARG A 4 -3.71 -21.66 -0.13
CA ARG A 4 -5.01 -20.98 -0.31
C ARG A 4 -5.71 -20.63 1.01
N SER A 5 -5.56 -21.48 2.03
CA SER A 5 -6.11 -21.26 3.37
C SER A 5 -5.62 -19.96 4.04
N TYR A 6 -4.41 -19.48 3.74
CA TYR A 6 -3.92 -18.22 4.29
C TYR A 6 -4.55 -17.01 3.61
N LEU A 7 -4.77 -17.08 2.30
CA LEU A 7 -5.48 -16.05 1.57
C LEU A 7 -6.94 -15.96 2.07
N GLU A 8 -7.63 -17.09 2.17
CA GLU A 8 -9.01 -17.16 2.67
C GLU A 8 -9.13 -16.60 4.10
N ALA A 9 -8.17 -16.89 4.98
CA ALA A 9 -8.13 -16.33 6.33
C ALA A 9 -7.93 -14.80 6.32
N ALA A 10 -7.03 -14.30 5.46
CA ALA A 10 -6.79 -12.86 5.33
C ALA A 10 -8.01 -12.11 4.77
N GLU A 11 -8.68 -12.66 3.75
CA GLU A 11 -9.93 -12.11 3.20
C GLU A 11 -11.05 -12.09 4.24
N GLN A 12 -11.17 -13.14 5.05
CA GLN A 12 -12.15 -13.19 6.14
C GLN A 12 -11.85 -12.14 7.21
N ALA A 13 -10.59 -12.01 7.63
CA ALA A 13 -10.18 -11.02 8.63
C ALA A 13 -10.38 -9.58 8.14
N ALA A 14 -9.87 -9.25 6.94
CA ALA A 14 -10.06 -7.93 6.34
C ALA A 14 -11.54 -7.62 6.12
N GLY A 15 -12.30 -8.57 5.57
CA GLY A 15 -13.74 -8.42 5.39
C GLY A 15 -14.50 -8.25 6.70
N PHE A 16 -14.09 -8.91 7.79
CA PHE A 16 -14.67 -8.72 9.11
C PHE A 16 -14.43 -7.31 9.63
N ILE A 17 -13.18 -6.82 9.57
CA ILE A 17 -12.81 -5.47 10.01
C ILE A 17 -13.59 -4.44 9.19
N LEU A 18 -13.53 -4.52 7.85
CA LEU A 18 -14.20 -3.57 6.98
C LEU A 18 -15.73 -3.55 7.18
N ARG A 19 -16.37 -4.68 7.48
CA ARG A 19 -17.83 -4.72 7.71
C ARG A 19 -18.25 -4.23 9.09
N ASN A 20 -17.45 -4.47 10.12
CA ASN A 20 -17.89 -4.30 11.51
C ASN A 20 -17.21 -3.14 12.24
N LEU A 21 -16.04 -2.72 11.77
CA LEU A 21 -15.20 -1.71 12.42
C LEU A 21 -15.07 -0.42 11.61
N THR A 22 -15.67 -0.34 10.42
CA THR A 22 -15.78 0.93 9.67
C THR A 22 -17.17 1.55 9.89
N GLY A 23 -17.24 2.88 9.94
CA GLY A 23 -18.50 3.60 10.14
C GLY A 23 -18.34 5.10 9.93
N GLY A 24 -19.44 5.87 10.06
CA GLY A 24 -19.43 7.31 9.79
C GLY A 24 -18.49 8.15 10.69
N SER A 25 -18.10 7.61 11.86
CA SER A 25 -17.12 8.21 12.76
C SER A 25 -15.68 7.76 12.49
N GLY A 26 -15.46 6.91 11.48
CA GLY A 26 -14.18 6.33 11.08
C GLY A 26 -13.92 4.94 11.62
N LEU A 27 -12.70 4.45 11.42
CA LEU A 27 -12.28 3.14 11.88
C LEU A 27 -12.33 3.04 13.41
N LEU A 28 -12.83 1.91 13.89
CA LEU A 28 -12.91 1.52 15.29
C LEU A 28 -11.98 0.34 15.55
N ARG A 29 -11.49 0.20 16.79
CA ARG A 29 -10.47 -0.80 17.13
C ARG A 29 -10.92 -1.91 18.06
N ARG A 30 -12.11 -1.81 18.65
CA ARG A 30 -12.66 -2.83 19.55
C ARG A 30 -13.94 -3.39 18.97
N TYR A 31 -14.00 -4.70 18.81
CA TYR A 31 -15.24 -5.42 18.56
C TYR A 31 -15.49 -6.45 19.66
N ARG A 32 -16.64 -6.38 20.33
CA ARG A 32 -17.04 -7.36 21.35
C ARG A 32 -18.55 -7.50 21.39
N GLU A 33 -19.05 -8.74 21.43
CA GLU A 33 -20.47 -9.05 21.64
C GLU A 33 -21.43 -8.31 20.67
N GLY A 34 -21.00 -8.09 19.42
CA GLY A 34 -21.80 -7.38 18.41
C GLY A 34 -21.60 -5.86 18.40
N GLU A 35 -20.78 -5.32 19.30
CA GLU A 35 -20.56 -3.89 19.46
C GLU A 35 -19.15 -3.48 19.02
N ALA A 36 -19.09 -2.55 18.08
CA ALA A 36 -17.87 -1.84 17.70
C ALA A 36 -17.72 -0.56 18.51
N ALA A 37 -16.54 -0.31 19.10
CA ALA A 37 -16.27 0.92 19.83
C ALA A 37 -14.78 1.26 19.83
N ILE A 38 -14.47 2.41 20.43
CA ILE A 38 -13.14 3.00 20.58
C ILE A 38 -12.56 3.41 19.21
N PRO A 39 -12.32 4.71 18.98
CA PRO A 39 -11.66 5.17 17.76
C PRO A 39 -10.31 4.48 17.55
N ALA A 40 -10.04 4.14 16.30
CA ALA A 40 -8.76 3.62 15.86
C ALA A 40 -7.65 4.66 15.99
N ASN A 41 -6.47 4.19 16.39
CA ASN A 41 -5.24 4.99 16.40
C ASN A 41 -4.51 4.89 15.04
N LEU A 42 -3.40 5.60 14.90
CA LEU A 42 -2.58 5.58 13.70
C LEU A 42 -2.13 4.18 13.29
N GLU A 43 -1.75 3.33 14.25
CA GLU A 43 -1.27 1.98 13.99
C GLU A 43 -2.38 1.09 13.41
N ASP A 44 -3.59 1.20 13.96
CA ASP A 44 -4.76 0.47 13.49
C ASP A 44 -5.06 0.82 12.02
N TYR A 45 -4.95 2.10 11.62
CA TYR A 45 -5.07 2.52 10.22
C TYR A 45 -3.90 2.01 9.37
N ALA A 46 -2.66 2.33 9.75
CA ALA A 46 -1.48 2.07 8.93
C ALA A 46 -1.29 0.57 8.67
N PHE A 47 -1.45 -0.28 9.69
CA PHE A 47 -1.33 -1.73 9.52
C PHE A 47 -2.50 -2.36 8.76
N LEU A 48 -3.71 -1.81 8.89
CA LEU A 48 -4.83 -2.27 8.07
C LEU A 48 -4.62 -1.90 6.60
N ILE A 49 -4.17 -0.69 6.30
CA ILE A 49 -3.84 -0.24 4.94
C ILE A 49 -2.74 -1.12 4.35
N GLU A 50 -1.64 -1.35 5.08
CA GLU A 50 -0.56 -2.23 4.66
C GLU A 50 -1.07 -3.66 4.39
N GLY A 51 -1.89 -4.19 5.30
CA GLY A 51 -2.52 -5.50 5.16
C GLY A 51 -3.41 -5.61 3.92
N LEU A 52 -4.16 -4.56 3.59
CA LEU A 52 -5.00 -4.50 2.40
C LEU A 52 -4.19 -4.41 1.11
N ILE A 53 -3.09 -3.66 1.09
CA ILE A 53 -2.14 -3.63 -0.04
C ILE A 53 -1.54 -5.02 -0.24
N ASN A 54 -1.08 -5.67 0.84
CA ASN A 54 -0.52 -7.03 0.78
C ASN A 54 -1.58 -8.07 0.35
N LEU A 55 -2.83 -7.92 0.79
CA LEU A 55 -3.94 -8.78 0.38
C LEU A 55 -4.26 -8.60 -1.10
N TYR A 56 -4.27 -7.36 -1.59
CA TYR A 56 -4.35 -7.06 -3.00
C TYR A 56 -3.19 -7.71 -3.78
N GLU A 57 -1.93 -7.51 -3.39
CA GLU A 57 -0.78 -8.12 -4.08
C GLU A 57 -0.82 -9.66 -4.04
N ALA A 58 -1.48 -10.24 -3.03
CA ALA A 58 -1.66 -11.68 -2.93
C ALA A 58 -2.72 -12.25 -3.88
N CYS A 59 -3.78 -11.50 -4.23
CA CYS A 59 -4.93 -12.02 -5.01
C CYS A 59 -5.33 -11.22 -6.25
N TYR A 60 -4.85 -9.98 -6.40
CA TYR A 60 -5.19 -8.97 -7.39
C TYR A 60 -6.68 -8.61 -7.47
N ASP A 61 -7.43 -8.82 -6.39
CA ASP A 61 -8.78 -8.29 -6.28
C ASP A 61 -8.71 -6.81 -5.89
N VAL A 62 -8.99 -5.94 -6.87
CA VAL A 62 -8.82 -4.48 -6.79
C VAL A 62 -9.61 -3.86 -5.65
N LYS A 63 -10.71 -4.48 -5.20
CA LYS A 63 -11.52 -3.97 -4.06
C LYS A 63 -10.68 -3.74 -2.81
N TRP A 64 -9.63 -4.55 -2.58
CA TRP A 64 -8.78 -4.41 -1.40
C TRP A 64 -7.88 -3.18 -1.51
N LEU A 65 -7.37 -2.90 -2.71
CA LEU A 65 -6.57 -1.71 -2.98
C LEU A 65 -7.43 -0.44 -2.92
N GLU A 66 -8.66 -0.48 -3.43
CA GLU A 66 -9.62 0.63 -3.28
C GLU A 66 -9.88 0.95 -1.81
N LYS A 67 -10.11 -0.09 -0.98
CA LYS A 67 -10.29 0.08 0.46
C LYS A 67 -9.04 0.61 1.17
N ALA A 68 -7.84 0.23 0.70
CA ALA A 68 -6.59 0.79 1.20
C ALA A 68 -6.50 2.30 0.90
N VAL A 69 -6.91 2.75 -0.28
CA VAL A 69 -6.96 4.17 -0.65
C VAL A 69 -7.99 4.92 0.22
N GLU A 70 -9.21 4.40 0.36
CA GLU A 70 -10.25 5.02 1.21
C GLU A 70 -9.77 5.22 2.65
N LEU A 71 -9.14 4.19 3.24
CA LEU A 71 -8.61 4.26 4.59
C LEU A 71 -7.39 5.18 4.71
N ALA A 72 -6.55 5.27 3.68
CA ALA A 72 -5.43 6.20 3.66
C ALA A 72 -5.91 7.67 3.62
N GLU A 73 -6.93 7.98 2.82
CA GLU A 73 -7.56 9.31 2.80
C GLU A 73 -8.15 9.65 4.17
N GLU A 74 -8.84 8.69 4.80
CA GLU A 74 -9.38 8.87 6.14
C GLU A 74 -8.29 9.07 7.21
N MET A 75 -7.23 8.26 7.18
CA MET A 75 -6.07 8.37 8.05
C MET A 75 -5.41 9.75 7.93
N ILE A 76 -5.18 10.22 6.70
CA ILE A 76 -4.66 11.57 6.44
C ILE A 76 -5.59 12.63 7.00
N LYS A 77 -6.89 12.57 6.69
CA LYS A 77 -7.85 13.57 7.14
C LYS A 77 -7.92 13.71 8.66
N ARG A 78 -7.76 12.60 9.39
CA ARG A 78 -7.96 12.55 10.85
C ARG A 78 -6.70 12.78 11.66
N LEU A 79 -5.56 12.29 11.15
CA LEU A 79 -4.35 12.12 11.96
C LEU A 79 -3.16 12.92 11.44
N TRP A 80 -3.20 13.44 10.21
CA TRP A 80 -2.12 14.27 9.68
C TRP A 80 -2.00 15.61 10.44
N ASP A 81 -0.78 16.00 10.82
CA ASP A 81 -0.51 17.34 11.32
C ASP A 81 -0.18 18.29 10.15
N PRO A 82 -1.08 19.21 9.77
CA PRO A 82 -0.82 20.16 8.68
C PRO A 82 0.26 21.19 9.02
N SER A 83 0.60 21.39 10.29
CA SER A 83 1.59 22.40 10.73
C SER A 83 2.99 21.83 10.88
N GLY A 84 3.09 20.60 11.40
CA GLY A 84 4.37 19.98 11.77
C GLY A 84 4.76 18.74 10.96
N GLY A 85 3.92 18.30 10.01
CA GLY A 85 4.11 17.07 9.24
C GLY A 85 3.99 15.80 10.09
N GLY A 86 3.95 14.63 9.45
CA GLY A 86 3.72 13.36 10.14
C GLY A 86 2.32 13.24 10.75
N PHE A 87 2.10 12.12 11.44
CA PHE A 87 0.80 11.73 11.96
C PHE A 87 0.79 11.68 13.48
N PHE A 88 -0.28 12.23 14.05
CA PHE A 88 -0.63 12.05 15.46
C PHE A 88 -1.09 10.62 15.72
N PHE A 89 -0.79 10.11 16.92
CA PHE A 89 -1.23 8.78 17.32
C PHE A 89 -2.77 8.63 17.31
N LYS A 90 -3.50 9.70 17.65
CA LYS A 90 -4.96 9.73 17.72
C LYS A 90 -5.50 11.13 17.40
N SER A 91 -6.77 11.23 17.01
CA SER A 91 -7.39 12.51 16.66
C SER A 91 -7.64 13.41 17.88
N GLU A 92 -7.58 14.73 17.69
CA GLU A 92 -7.78 15.75 18.74
C GLU A 92 -9.17 15.73 19.40
N ALA A 93 -10.16 15.07 18.81
CA ALA A 93 -11.51 14.94 19.38
C ALA A 93 -11.56 14.16 20.71
N GLU A 94 -10.44 13.56 21.12
CA GLU A 94 -10.30 12.88 22.41
C GLU A 94 -9.54 13.78 23.40
N GLU A 95 -10.21 14.23 24.46
CA GLU A 95 -9.77 15.16 25.52
C GLU A 95 -8.43 14.80 26.21
N THR A 96 -7.31 14.87 25.49
CA THR A 96 -5.98 14.48 26.01
C THR A 96 -4.96 15.57 25.70
N PRO A 97 -4.27 16.15 26.71
CA PRO A 97 -3.34 17.26 26.51
C PRO A 97 -2.02 16.92 25.78
N MET A 98 -1.76 15.65 25.49
CA MET A 98 -0.47 15.20 24.95
C MET A 98 -0.67 14.56 23.58
N VAL A 99 -0.41 15.36 22.55
CA VAL A 99 -0.43 14.93 21.17
C VAL A 99 0.95 14.37 20.84
N ILE A 100 1.07 13.04 20.80
CA ILE A 100 2.34 12.34 20.58
C ILE A 100 2.46 11.92 19.12
N LYS A 101 3.57 12.29 18.49
CA LYS A 101 4.05 11.67 17.25
C LYS A 101 5.32 10.88 17.58
N GLU A 102 5.34 9.62 17.23
CA GLU A 102 6.50 8.75 17.43
C GLU A 102 6.80 7.99 16.14
N CYS A 103 8.09 7.84 15.85
CA CYS A 103 8.61 7.07 14.73
C CYS A 103 9.53 5.92 15.19
N ARG A 104 9.77 5.82 16.50
CA ARG A 104 10.58 4.76 17.11
C ARG A 104 9.77 3.48 17.15
N ASP A 105 10.37 2.39 16.69
CA ASP A 105 9.77 1.07 16.74
C ASP A 105 9.79 0.55 18.18
N GLY A 106 8.68 -0.07 18.60
CA GLY A 106 8.53 -0.75 19.88
C GLY A 106 8.50 -2.26 19.71
N VAL A 107 7.52 -2.92 20.35
CA VAL A 107 7.22 -4.34 20.06
C VAL A 107 6.68 -4.50 18.63
N THR A 108 6.04 -3.45 18.12
CA THR A 108 5.57 -3.32 16.75
C THR A 108 6.25 -2.12 16.08
N PRO A 109 6.30 -2.07 14.74
CA PRO A 109 6.69 -0.86 14.03
C PRO A 109 5.88 0.36 14.47
N SER A 110 6.47 1.54 14.37
CA SER A 110 5.71 2.77 14.64
C SER A 110 4.62 3.01 13.58
N GLY A 111 3.49 3.57 13.99
CA GLY A 111 2.41 3.95 13.05
C GLY A 111 2.87 4.95 11.99
N ASN A 112 3.78 5.88 12.31
CA ASN A 112 4.33 6.83 11.33
C ASN A 112 5.20 6.11 10.28
N SER A 113 6.04 5.16 10.72
CA SER A 113 6.87 4.36 9.82
C SER A 113 6.01 3.50 8.90
N ALA A 114 4.96 2.88 9.43
CA ALA A 114 3.98 2.11 8.65
C ALA A 114 3.23 2.97 7.63
N ALA A 115 2.77 4.16 8.04
CA ALA A 115 2.10 5.10 7.15
C ALA A 115 3.02 5.54 5.99
N VAL A 116 4.31 5.78 6.24
CA VAL A 116 5.29 6.12 5.19
C VAL A 116 5.32 5.07 4.08
N ILE A 117 5.45 3.78 4.43
CA ILE A 117 5.49 2.70 3.44
C ILE A 117 4.18 2.63 2.65
N CYS A 118 3.05 2.69 3.36
CA CYS A 118 1.73 2.65 2.73
C CYS A 118 1.54 3.80 1.72
N LEU A 119 1.89 5.02 2.11
CA LEU A 119 1.72 6.21 1.27
C LEU A 119 2.65 6.18 0.06
N ILE A 120 3.88 5.69 0.19
CA ILE A 120 4.78 5.52 -0.96
C ILE A 120 4.15 4.54 -1.95
N LYS A 121 3.76 3.33 -1.51
CA LYS A 121 3.12 2.33 -2.38
C LYS A 121 1.84 2.86 -3.03
N LEU A 122 0.95 3.48 -2.25
CA LEU A 122 -0.29 4.04 -2.78
C LEU A 122 -0.05 5.20 -3.76
N SER A 123 1.03 5.98 -3.57
CA SER A 123 1.40 7.04 -4.53
C SER A 123 1.73 6.46 -5.90
N GLU A 124 2.33 5.27 -5.96
CA GLU A 124 2.67 4.59 -7.22
C GLU A 124 1.44 3.98 -7.89
N TYR A 125 0.53 3.38 -7.11
CA TYR A 125 -0.74 2.86 -7.64
C TYR A 125 -1.65 3.97 -8.17
N THR A 126 -1.81 5.05 -7.40
CA THR A 126 -2.80 6.10 -7.68
C THR A 126 -2.24 7.27 -8.50
N GLY A 127 -0.92 7.43 -8.54
CA GLY A 127 -0.27 8.61 -9.13
C GLY A 127 -0.45 9.91 -8.33
N ARG A 128 -0.95 9.83 -7.08
CA ARG A 128 -1.19 11.00 -6.23
C ARG A 128 0.08 11.44 -5.52
N VAL A 129 0.59 12.60 -5.92
CA VAL A 129 1.84 13.18 -5.38
C VAL A 129 1.73 13.52 -3.89
N GLU A 130 0.54 13.89 -3.43
CA GLU A 130 0.27 14.24 -2.02
C GLU A 130 0.63 13.10 -1.03
N TYR A 131 0.50 11.83 -1.44
CA TYR A 131 0.89 10.70 -0.59
C TYR A 131 2.41 10.63 -0.45
N LEU A 132 3.12 10.81 -1.55
CA LEU A 132 4.59 10.83 -1.55
C LEU A 132 5.13 12.00 -0.73
N GLU A 133 4.57 13.19 -0.89
CA GLU A 133 4.96 14.39 -0.13
C GLU A 133 4.79 14.17 1.38
N LYS A 134 3.66 13.59 1.81
CA LYS A 134 3.42 13.27 3.23
C LYS A 134 4.39 12.22 3.77
N ALA A 135 4.72 11.20 2.98
CA ALA A 135 5.73 10.22 3.35
C ALA A 135 7.11 10.87 3.53
N GLU A 136 7.53 11.73 2.60
CA GLU A 136 8.78 12.49 2.70
C GLU A 136 8.81 13.42 3.90
N GLU A 137 7.75 14.19 4.13
CA GLU A 137 7.63 15.10 5.27
C GLU A 137 7.71 14.35 6.60
N THR A 138 7.11 13.16 6.68
CA THR A 138 7.19 12.30 7.86
C THR A 138 8.64 11.85 8.10
N LEU A 139 9.34 11.36 7.08
CA LEU A 139 10.75 10.97 7.20
C LEU A 139 11.65 12.17 7.57
N LYS A 140 11.41 13.34 6.98
CA LYS A 140 12.11 14.59 7.30
C LYS A 140 11.88 15.02 8.74
N LEU A 141 10.65 14.89 9.26
CA LEU A 141 10.35 15.21 10.67
C LEU A 141 11.21 14.40 11.64
N PHE A 142 11.37 13.10 11.37
CA PHE A 142 12.08 12.18 12.27
C PHE A 142 13.55 11.94 11.91
N TRP A 143 14.10 12.66 10.91
CA TRP A 143 15.44 12.36 10.38
C TRP A 143 16.53 12.33 11.46
N ARG A 144 16.46 13.27 12.44
CA ARG A 144 17.43 13.36 13.54
C ARG A 144 17.37 12.16 14.46
N THR A 145 16.17 11.69 14.81
CA THR A 145 16.01 10.54 15.71
C THR A 145 16.40 9.24 15.00
N ILE A 146 16.00 9.09 13.74
CA ILE A 146 16.40 7.97 12.89
C ILE A 146 17.93 7.91 12.75
N SER A 147 18.58 9.05 12.51
CA SER A 147 20.05 9.11 12.35
C SER A 147 20.81 8.85 13.65
N ASN A 148 20.26 9.25 14.79
CA ASN A 148 20.87 9.05 16.10
C ASN A 148 20.69 7.63 16.65
N ASP A 149 19.55 6.98 16.38
CA ASP A 149 19.25 5.60 16.79
C ASP A 149 18.64 4.78 15.63
N PRO A 150 19.42 4.42 14.59
CA PRO A 150 18.89 3.67 13.43
C PRO A 150 18.27 2.32 13.81
N ALA A 151 18.86 1.63 14.81
CA ALA A 151 18.39 0.34 15.29
C ALA A 151 17.00 0.42 15.94
N GLY A 152 16.62 1.57 16.48
CA GLY A 152 15.28 1.84 16.99
C GLY A 152 14.26 2.30 15.94
N HIS A 153 14.64 2.45 14.66
CA HIS A 153 13.78 3.00 13.60
C HIS A 153 13.84 2.17 12.31
N THR A 154 14.01 0.85 12.44
CA THR A 154 14.19 -0.06 11.31
C THR A 154 13.09 0.01 10.28
N TYR A 155 11.83 0.18 10.68
CA TYR A 155 10.72 0.25 9.76
C TYR A 155 10.68 1.60 9.01
N ALA A 156 11.14 2.69 9.65
CA ALA A 156 11.34 3.97 8.97
C ALA A 156 12.47 3.88 7.94
N LEU A 157 13.53 3.11 8.24
CA LEU A 157 14.61 2.84 7.28
C LEU A 157 14.13 2.02 6.09
N LEU A 158 13.20 1.08 6.26
CA LEU A 158 12.54 0.40 5.13
C LEU A 158 11.75 1.39 4.27
N GLY A 159 11.03 2.33 4.89
CA GLY A 159 10.35 3.41 4.17
C GLY A 159 11.32 4.34 3.42
N LEU A 160 12.47 4.65 4.03
CA LEU A 160 13.52 5.44 3.39
C LEU A 160 14.17 4.68 2.23
N ASP A 161 14.46 3.39 2.41
CA ASP A 161 15.00 2.52 1.35
C ASP A 161 14.03 2.43 0.18
N LEU A 162 12.74 2.23 0.43
CA LEU A 162 11.69 2.24 -0.59
C LEU A 162 11.60 3.59 -1.32
N LEU A 163 11.65 4.71 -0.58
CA LEU A 163 11.60 6.05 -1.14
C LEU A 163 12.78 6.35 -2.09
N LEU A 164 13.97 5.85 -1.73
CA LEU A 164 15.21 6.07 -2.49
C LEU A 164 15.44 5.02 -3.60
N SER A 165 14.74 3.89 -3.51
CA SER A 165 14.85 2.81 -4.47
C SER A 165 14.29 3.21 -5.84
N PRO A 166 14.86 2.67 -6.94
CA PRO A 166 14.28 2.88 -8.25
C PRO A 166 12.91 2.21 -8.31
N ARG A 167 11.89 2.98 -8.68
CA ARG A 167 10.51 2.50 -8.72
C ARG A 167 10.34 1.51 -9.85
N ARG A 168 9.86 0.30 -9.55
CA ARG A 168 9.48 -0.70 -10.55
C ARG A 168 7.98 -0.86 -10.59
N GLU A 169 7.41 -0.66 -11.78
CA GLU A 169 5.98 -0.77 -12.02
C GLU A 169 5.74 -1.94 -12.97
N VAL A 170 4.91 -2.90 -12.55
CA VAL A 170 4.51 -4.04 -13.38
C VAL A 170 3.01 -4.01 -13.61
N VAL A 171 2.58 -3.89 -14.87
CA VAL A 171 1.16 -4.02 -15.21
C VAL A 171 0.98 -5.14 -16.21
N VAL A 172 0.02 -6.04 -15.95
CA VAL A 172 -0.34 -7.11 -16.86
C VAL A 172 -1.83 -7.03 -17.13
N VAL A 173 -2.21 -6.93 -18.40
CA VAL A 173 -3.61 -6.80 -18.82
C VAL A 173 -3.98 -7.95 -19.76
N GLY A 174 -5.08 -8.65 -19.48
CA GLY A 174 -5.61 -9.74 -20.30
C GLY A 174 -6.16 -10.90 -19.47
N ASP A 175 -6.44 -12.03 -20.12
CA ASP A 175 -7.14 -13.15 -19.47
C ASP A 175 -6.20 -14.16 -18.80
N GLU A 176 -4.96 -14.27 -19.27
CA GLU A 176 -3.98 -15.27 -18.80
C GLU A 176 -3.09 -14.72 -17.66
N LEU A 177 -3.68 -14.42 -16.50
CA LEU A 177 -2.98 -13.70 -15.41
C LEU A 177 -2.25 -14.60 -14.40
N ASP A 178 -2.66 -15.86 -14.24
CA ASP A 178 -2.18 -16.74 -13.15
C ASP A 178 -0.67 -17.01 -13.20
N MET A 179 -0.11 -17.18 -14.40
CA MET A 179 1.33 -17.39 -14.57
C MET A 179 2.15 -16.14 -14.21
N TYR A 180 1.66 -14.95 -14.54
CA TYR A 180 2.31 -13.68 -14.16
C TYR A 180 2.21 -13.47 -12.64
N ARG A 181 1.05 -13.76 -12.04
CA ARG A 181 0.86 -13.72 -10.58
C ARG A 181 1.86 -14.61 -9.86
N LYS A 182 2.03 -15.86 -10.32
CA LYS A 182 3.00 -16.81 -9.73
C LYS A 182 4.44 -16.33 -9.88
N ALA A 183 4.78 -15.73 -11.02
CA ALA A 183 6.11 -15.18 -11.25
C ALA A 183 6.44 -14.03 -10.29
N LEU A 184 5.49 -13.14 -10.06
CA LEU A 184 5.63 -12.02 -9.12
C LEU A 184 5.69 -12.51 -7.67
N ALA A 185 4.75 -13.36 -7.25
CA ALA A 185 4.70 -13.89 -5.89
C ALA A 185 5.89 -14.80 -5.51
N GLY A 186 6.59 -15.36 -6.50
CA GLY A 186 7.76 -16.21 -6.31
C GLY A 186 9.07 -15.44 -6.07
N ARG A 187 9.05 -14.11 -6.09
CA ARG A 187 10.26 -13.26 -6.01
C ARG A 187 10.11 -12.22 -4.90
N TYR A 188 11.23 -11.91 -4.24
CA TYR A 188 11.29 -10.80 -3.30
C TYR A 188 11.66 -9.52 -4.05
N MET A 189 10.66 -8.67 -4.29
CA MET A 189 10.79 -7.41 -5.06
C MET A 189 10.11 -6.26 -4.29
N PRO A 190 10.72 -5.79 -3.19
CA PRO A 190 10.09 -4.81 -2.29
C PRO A 190 9.90 -3.42 -2.93
N ASP A 191 10.67 -3.11 -3.97
CA ASP A 191 10.65 -1.88 -4.76
C ASP A 191 9.65 -1.92 -5.93
N THR A 192 8.77 -2.93 -5.96
CA THR A 192 7.86 -3.18 -7.08
C THR A 192 6.40 -3.07 -6.66
N VAL A 193 5.65 -2.21 -7.33
CA VAL A 193 4.18 -2.26 -7.35
C VAL A 193 3.69 -2.99 -8.59
N SER A 194 2.62 -3.76 -8.44
CA SER A 194 2.11 -4.58 -9.54
C SER A 194 0.59 -4.58 -9.66
N MET A 195 0.11 -4.66 -10.89
CA MET A 195 -1.31 -4.66 -11.19
C MET A 195 -1.64 -5.65 -12.30
N LEU A 196 -2.46 -6.64 -11.98
CA LEU A 196 -2.94 -7.66 -12.90
C LEU A 196 -4.44 -7.46 -13.09
N LEU A 197 -4.85 -7.16 -14.32
CA LEU A 197 -6.23 -6.79 -14.65
C LEU A 197 -6.71 -7.62 -15.83
N SER A 198 -7.96 -8.05 -15.79
CA SER A 198 -8.65 -8.49 -17.00
C SER A 198 -8.97 -7.29 -17.89
N ASP A 199 -9.15 -7.54 -19.19
CA ASP A 199 -9.38 -6.48 -20.18
C ASP A 199 -10.64 -5.66 -19.88
N ASP A 200 -11.70 -6.31 -19.38
CA ASP A 200 -12.97 -5.69 -19.00
C ASP A 200 -12.86 -4.77 -17.79
N MET A 201 -11.92 -5.03 -16.87
CA MET A 201 -11.73 -4.23 -15.66
C MET A 201 -10.88 -2.98 -15.90
N LEU A 202 -10.08 -2.95 -16.97
CA LEU A 202 -9.09 -1.90 -17.22
C LEU A 202 -9.70 -0.49 -17.26
N GLY A 203 -10.87 -0.35 -17.88
CA GLY A 203 -11.54 0.94 -18.05
C GLY A 203 -12.04 1.58 -16.75
N ASP A 204 -12.49 0.75 -15.80
CA ASP A 204 -12.97 1.25 -14.51
C ASP A 204 -11.80 1.47 -13.55
N VAL A 205 -10.84 0.54 -13.52
CA VAL A 205 -9.67 0.59 -12.63
C VAL A 205 -8.74 1.76 -12.98
N SER A 206 -8.54 2.06 -14.27
CA SER A 206 -7.68 3.18 -14.71
C SER A 206 -8.19 4.56 -14.30
N ARG A 207 -9.47 4.69 -13.89
CA ARG A 207 -10.02 5.95 -13.34
C ARG A 207 -9.56 6.22 -11.91
N ILE A 208 -9.23 5.17 -11.17
CA ILE A 208 -8.83 5.23 -9.77
C ILE A 208 -7.30 5.10 -9.65
N PHE A 209 -6.74 4.20 -10.45
CA PHE A 209 -5.33 3.83 -10.40
C PHE A 209 -4.62 4.25 -11.68
N LYS A 210 -3.88 5.35 -11.59
CA LYS A 210 -3.08 5.89 -12.69
C LYS A 210 -2.07 4.89 -13.25
N LEU A 211 -1.62 3.92 -12.44
CA LEU A 211 -0.74 2.85 -12.87
C LEU A 211 -1.27 2.08 -14.10
N ALA A 212 -2.60 1.91 -14.20
CA ALA A 212 -3.29 1.25 -15.31
C ALA A 212 -3.58 2.17 -16.51
N GLU A 213 -3.32 3.47 -16.40
CA GLU A 213 -3.58 4.44 -17.48
C GLU A 213 -2.70 4.15 -18.71
N GLY A 214 -3.30 4.15 -19.90
CA GLY A 214 -2.58 3.91 -21.17
C GLY A 214 -2.06 2.49 -21.37
N ARG A 215 -2.49 1.52 -20.55
CA ARG A 215 -2.22 0.09 -20.75
C ARG A 215 -3.35 -0.51 -21.58
N GLU A 216 -3.04 -1.52 -22.40
CA GLU A 216 -4.02 -2.16 -23.29
C GLU A 216 -3.61 -3.60 -23.61
N VAL A 217 -4.59 -4.43 -23.96
CA VAL A 217 -4.32 -5.72 -24.58
C VAL A 217 -3.76 -5.48 -25.99
N LYS A 218 -2.60 -6.06 -26.30
CA LYS A 218 -1.93 -5.94 -27.59
C LYS A 218 -1.98 -7.26 -28.32
N ASN A 219 -2.22 -7.21 -29.62
CA ASN A 219 -2.32 -8.39 -30.48
C ASN A 219 -3.38 -9.41 -30.02
N GLY A 220 -4.39 -8.97 -29.26
CA GLY A 220 -5.41 -9.85 -28.67
C GLY A 220 -4.87 -10.85 -27.66
N LYS A 221 -3.74 -10.55 -27.00
CA LYS A 221 -3.08 -11.42 -26.02
C LYS A 221 -2.74 -10.65 -24.76
N THR A 222 -2.66 -11.37 -23.63
CA THR A 222 -2.16 -10.81 -22.37
C THR A 222 -0.87 -10.03 -22.60
N THR A 223 -0.85 -8.78 -22.17
CA THR A 223 0.29 -7.87 -22.37
C THR A 223 0.87 -7.50 -21.01
N ALA A 224 2.17 -7.70 -20.85
CA ALA A 224 2.92 -7.20 -19.72
C ALA A 224 3.66 -5.90 -20.05
N TYR A 225 3.66 -4.99 -19.10
CA TYR A 225 4.35 -3.72 -19.10
C TYR A 225 5.25 -3.68 -17.87
N VAL A 226 6.55 -3.47 -18.09
CA VAL A 226 7.53 -3.33 -17.00
C VAL A 226 8.20 -1.97 -17.16
N CYS A 227 8.02 -1.10 -16.18
CA CYS A 227 8.60 0.23 -16.16
C CYS A 227 9.54 0.38 -14.96
N ARG A 228 10.61 1.16 -15.16
CA ARG A 228 11.57 1.53 -14.12
C ARG A 228 11.85 3.02 -14.21
N ASN A 229 11.69 3.76 -13.11
CA ASN A 229 11.91 5.22 -13.06
C ASN A 229 11.26 5.96 -14.24
N PHE A 230 9.94 5.77 -14.43
CA PHE A 230 9.15 6.40 -15.49
C PHE A 230 9.52 6.01 -16.93
N THR A 231 10.44 5.06 -17.12
CA THR A 231 10.81 4.52 -18.43
C THR A 231 10.29 3.10 -18.56
N CYS A 232 9.42 2.85 -19.53
CA CYS A 232 8.89 1.52 -19.80
C CYS A 232 9.76 0.77 -20.83
N LYS A 233 9.97 -0.52 -20.60
CA LYS A 233 10.42 -1.44 -21.64
C LYS A 233 9.31 -1.61 -22.69
N LEU A 234 9.64 -2.21 -23.83
CA LEU A 234 8.63 -2.54 -24.84
C LEU A 234 7.60 -3.50 -24.24
N PRO A 235 6.29 -3.22 -24.37
CA PRO A 235 5.25 -4.13 -23.92
C PRO A 235 5.40 -5.49 -24.59
N THR A 236 5.17 -6.56 -23.85
CA THR A 236 5.42 -7.93 -24.32
C THR A 236 4.21 -8.83 -24.14
N ASN A 237 3.95 -9.67 -25.14
CA ASN A 237 3.03 -10.80 -25.04
C ASN A 237 3.76 -12.14 -24.81
N SER A 238 5.10 -12.13 -24.67
CA SER A 238 5.90 -13.31 -24.33
C SER A 238 6.17 -13.35 -22.84
N TYR A 239 5.88 -14.49 -22.23
CA TYR A 239 6.17 -14.73 -20.82
C TYR A 239 7.67 -14.77 -20.55
N GLU A 240 8.46 -15.38 -21.43
CA GLU A 240 9.92 -15.45 -21.30
C GLU A 240 10.53 -14.05 -21.30
N GLU A 241 10.07 -13.18 -22.22
CA GLU A 241 10.49 -11.80 -22.25
C GLU A 241 10.01 -11.05 -21.00
N PHE A 242 8.79 -11.26 -20.52
CA PHE A 242 8.33 -10.68 -19.25
C PHE A 242 9.24 -11.05 -18.07
N ILE A 243 9.63 -12.32 -17.93
CA ILE A 243 10.56 -12.77 -16.88
C ILE A 243 11.90 -12.06 -16.99
N LYS A 244 12.47 -11.99 -18.20
CA LYS A 244 13.70 -11.25 -18.45
C LYS A 244 13.56 -9.76 -18.07
N GLN A 245 12.43 -9.16 -18.44
CA GLN A 245 12.16 -7.76 -18.17
C GLN A 245 12.14 -7.44 -16.67
N ILE A 246 11.52 -8.28 -15.84
CA ILE A 246 11.45 -8.08 -14.38
C ILE A 246 12.77 -8.42 -13.66
N GLU A 247 13.61 -9.30 -14.20
CA GLU A 247 14.91 -9.67 -13.60
C GLU A 247 16.01 -8.65 -13.90
N GLU A 248 15.94 -7.99 -15.04
CA GLU A 248 16.89 -6.93 -15.45
C GLU A 248 16.48 -5.52 -15.00
N ALA A 249 15.27 -5.37 -14.44
CA ALA A 249 14.69 -4.07 -14.07
C ALA A 249 15.06 -3.63 -12.65
#